data_AF-A0A538HND3-F1
#
_entry.id   AF-A0A538HND3-F1
#
_cell.length_a   1.000
_cell.length_b   1.000
_cell.length_c   1.000
_cell.angle_alpha   90.00
_cell.angle_beta   90.00
_cell.angle_gamma   90.00
#
_symmetry.space_group_name_H-M   'P 1'
#
loop_
_entity.id
_entity.type
_entity.pdbx_description
1 polymer ?
#
loop_
_entity_poly.entity_id
_entity_poly.type
_entity_poly.pdbx_seq_one_letter_code
_entity_poly.pdbx_strand_id
1 'polypeptide(L)'
;MALEMAATLHLPGGQINYVVRRSPRARRLRVTIDPQRGVVVSLPPSSRRGWARPDGMVEAFLREREAWLRRHLERHAAERAEVAARGGLTDGAMLRYKGELHRLRILRAPSGTKRSRVSREGSDERDQLMIAVAREDRREVGTVLVDWLKARARDAIDRSITRHAEALRVEPAAITVRDAKTRWGSASRKGRLSFSWRLVLAPPEALDTVVVHELAHLRYFGHGPRGCASTPWSCIRPSTPRTESPTGPRPPGRSIGLVNNTLRARAASAAAAILRSLPVVLPALAAATALAAVVETGLGVADASALYLLAVVVTAGLYGTWPAVAVSVASFLVYDFLFTTPRLTLVVADPQEWLSLLLFLVVAVVIGRLTALQRARAAEAERRARETEALFSIARSLAVADSISAAALQIALRLKADAGLDRVWISLGPTTAQERPIADTGTRDPHPAHAVIWALQRGSTDKLPGWVRVHVGSPEGRGRGRGRAEGTASVYRVPIETEGRTL
;
A
#
# COMPACT_ATOMS: atom_id res chain seq x y z
N MET A 1 -17.60 25.69 32.40
CA MET A 1 -17.22 26.33 31.11
C MET A 1 -15.72 26.47 31.06
N ALA A 2 -15.03 25.95 30.04
CA ALA A 2 -13.61 26.22 29.87
C ALA A 2 -13.47 27.64 29.32
N LEU A 3 -12.88 28.56 30.09
CA LEU A 3 -12.51 29.88 29.58
C LEU A 3 -11.48 29.70 28.46
N GLU A 4 -11.85 30.10 27.25
CA GLU A 4 -10.96 30.24 26.11
C GLU A 4 -10.56 31.71 26.01
N MET A 5 -9.26 32.00 26.02
CA MET A 5 -8.74 33.37 25.87
C MET A 5 -7.90 33.43 24.59
N ALA A 6 -8.24 34.36 23.70
CA ALA A 6 -7.41 34.65 22.53
C ALA A 6 -6.23 35.54 22.94
N ALA A 7 -5.05 35.24 22.41
CA ALA A 7 -3.83 36.00 22.64
C ALA A 7 -2.97 36.01 21.37
N THR A 8 -2.09 37.00 21.26
CA THR A 8 -1.19 37.15 20.12
C THR A 8 0.24 37.16 20.63
N LEU A 9 1.08 36.29 20.07
CA LEU A 9 2.51 36.26 20.37
C LEU A 9 3.28 36.92 19.23
N HIS A 10 4.10 37.91 19.59
CA HIS A 10 5.06 38.51 18.67
C HIS A 10 6.36 37.71 18.72
N LEU A 11 6.71 37.10 17.60
CA LEU A 11 7.93 36.31 17.43
C LEU A 11 8.79 36.90 16.30
N PRO A 12 10.09 36.59 16.24
CA PRO A 12 10.98 37.10 15.19
C PRO A 12 10.46 36.88 13.76
N GLY A 13 9.79 35.76 13.48
CA GLY A 13 9.20 35.49 12.16
C GLY A 13 7.82 36.13 11.91
N GLY A 14 7.33 37.02 12.79
CA GLY A 14 6.01 37.66 12.69
C GLY A 14 4.99 37.19 13.74
N GLN A 15 3.79 37.78 13.71
CA GLN A 15 2.73 37.54 14.70
C GLN A 15 2.08 36.15 14.57
N ILE A 16 1.88 35.47 15.70
CA ILE A 16 1.12 34.22 15.79
C ILE A 16 -0.07 34.42 16.73
N ASN A 17 -1.28 34.27 16.19
CA ASN A 17 -2.51 34.25 16.99
C ASN A 17 -2.73 32.86 17.57
N TYR A 18 -2.98 32.79 18.88
CA TYR A 18 -3.25 31.54 19.58
C TYR A 18 -4.39 31.67 20.60
N VAL A 19 -5.07 30.55 20.83
CA VAL A 19 -6.15 30.44 21.82
C VAL A 19 -5.67 29.58 22.97
N VAL A 20 -5.74 30.11 24.18
CA VAL A 20 -5.44 29.38 25.40
C VAL A 20 -6.69 28.69 25.92
N ARG A 21 -6.61 27.39 26.16
CA ARG A 21 -7.70 26.58 26.73
C ARG A 21 -7.23 25.80 27.95
N ARG A 22 -7.89 25.98 29.09
CA ARG A 22 -7.64 25.14 30.28
C ARG A 22 -8.37 23.81 30.18
N SER A 23 -7.65 22.71 30.43
CA SER A 23 -8.19 21.35 30.39
C SER A 23 -7.93 20.60 31.70
N PRO A 24 -8.97 20.08 32.38
CA PRO A 24 -8.80 19.33 33.63
C PRO A 24 -8.01 18.02 33.45
N ARG A 25 -7.92 17.50 32.22
CA ARG A 25 -7.17 16.28 31.88
C ARG A 25 -5.71 16.55 31.48
N ALA A 26 -5.36 17.80 31.20
CA ALA A 26 -4.00 18.15 30.80
C ALA A 26 -3.06 18.08 32.01
N ARG A 27 -1.92 17.40 31.83
CA ARG A 27 -0.85 17.31 32.84
C ARG A 27 0.36 18.19 32.51
N ARG A 28 0.44 18.70 31.28
CA ARG A 28 1.53 19.52 30.73
C ARG A 28 0.99 20.48 29.67
N LEU A 29 1.80 21.49 29.31
CA LEU A 29 1.59 22.33 28.13
C LEU A 29 1.51 21.47 26.87
N ARG A 30 0.53 21.77 26.01
CA ARG A 30 0.38 21.14 24.71
C ARG A 30 -0.08 22.18 23.71
N VAL A 31 0.59 22.27 22.57
CA VAL A 31 0.12 23.04 21.43
C VAL A 31 -0.54 22.11 20.41
N THR A 32 -1.62 22.56 19.78
CA THR A 32 -2.36 21.84 18.74
C THR A 32 -2.82 22.85 17.71
N ILE A 33 -2.74 22.52 16.42
CA ILE A 33 -3.24 23.40 15.37
C ILE A 33 -4.62 22.87 14.96
N ASP A 34 -5.64 23.68 15.20
CA ASP A 34 -7.02 23.41 14.86
C ASP A 34 -7.37 24.08 13.51
N PRO A 35 -8.04 23.37 12.58
CA PRO A 35 -8.36 23.92 11.26
C PRO A 35 -9.26 25.15 11.26
N GLN A 36 -10.07 25.34 12.31
CA GLN A 36 -10.99 26.48 12.44
C GLN A 36 -10.44 27.54 13.41
N ARG A 37 -9.78 27.11 14.49
CA ARG A 37 -9.34 27.98 15.58
C ARG A 37 -7.86 28.40 15.52
N GLY A 38 -7.09 27.84 14.59
CA GLY A 38 -5.66 28.12 14.48
C GLY A 38 -4.86 27.46 15.61
N VAL A 39 -3.88 28.15 16.18
CA VAL A 39 -3.03 27.58 17.23
C VAL A 39 -3.78 27.54 18.57
N VAL A 40 -3.94 26.35 19.15
CA VAL A 40 -4.59 26.15 20.46
C VAL A 40 -3.57 25.64 21.46
N VAL A 41 -3.37 26.38 22.55
CA VAL A 41 -2.51 26.00 23.68
C VAL A 41 -3.38 25.45 24.81
N SER A 42 -3.24 24.16 25.08
CA SER A 42 -3.92 23.50 26.19
C SER A 42 -3.08 23.53 27.47
N LEU A 43 -3.64 24.11 28.53
CA LEU A 43 -3.03 24.23 29.85
C LEU A 43 -3.69 23.31 30.89
N PRO A 44 -2.92 22.80 31.88
CA PRO A 44 -3.48 22.22 33.10
C PRO A 44 -4.34 23.23 33.89
N PRO A 45 -5.22 22.76 34.80
CA PRO A 45 -6.02 23.65 35.65
C PRO A 45 -5.13 24.42 36.64
N SER A 46 -5.50 25.66 36.96
CA SER A 46 -4.73 26.54 37.86
C SER A 46 -4.60 26.02 39.29
N SER A 47 -5.48 25.11 39.70
CA SER A 47 -5.39 24.44 41.00
C SER A 47 -4.18 23.51 41.12
N ARG A 48 -3.51 23.15 40.01
CA ARG A 48 -2.26 22.38 40.05
C ARG A 48 -1.07 23.27 40.37
N ARG A 49 -0.18 22.76 41.24
CA ARG A 49 1.08 23.40 41.63
C ARG A 49 1.90 23.80 40.39
N GLY A 50 2.31 25.06 40.33
CA GLY A 50 3.09 25.63 39.21
C GLY A 50 2.26 26.18 38.04
N TRP A 51 0.92 26.13 38.08
CA TRP A 51 0.05 26.55 36.97
C TRP A 51 -0.83 27.78 37.29
N ALA A 52 -0.54 28.49 38.38
CA ALA A 52 -1.26 29.70 38.77
C ALA A 52 -0.97 30.91 37.85
N ARG A 53 0.28 31.06 37.38
CA ARG A 53 0.73 32.13 36.45
C ARG A 53 1.45 31.51 35.23
N PRO A 54 0.72 31.09 34.19
CA PRO A 54 1.30 30.34 33.08
C PRO A 54 1.89 31.20 31.96
N ASP A 55 1.66 32.52 31.94
CA ASP A 55 1.85 33.35 30.73
C ASP A 55 3.30 33.32 30.21
N GLY A 56 4.30 33.58 31.07
CA GLY A 56 5.71 33.49 30.67
C GLY A 56 6.15 32.09 30.23
N MET A 57 5.55 31.03 30.82
CA MET A 57 5.82 29.65 30.41
C MET A 57 5.22 29.32 29.05
N VAL A 58 4.03 29.86 28.74
CA VAL A 58 3.38 29.71 27.44
C VAL A 58 4.22 30.38 26.36
N GLU A 59 4.66 31.61 26.59
CA GLU A 59 5.50 32.34 25.62
C GLU A 59 6.82 31.63 25.34
N ALA A 60 7.53 31.20 26.39
CA ALA A 60 8.79 30.46 26.24
C ALA A 60 8.58 29.14 25.48
N PHE A 61 7.51 28.41 25.80
CA PHE A 61 7.15 27.16 25.12
C PHE A 61 6.79 27.37 23.64
N LEU A 62 6.11 28.47 23.31
CA LEU A 62 5.77 28.81 21.94
C LEU A 62 6.99 29.29 21.14
N ARG A 63 7.89 30.08 21.75
CA ARG A 63 9.17 30.49 21.14
C ARG A 63 10.01 29.28 20.76
N GLU A 64 10.19 28.33 21.69
CA GLU A 64 10.95 27.09 21.45
C GLU A 64 10.37 26.27 20.26
N ARG A 65 9.06 26.41 19.99
CA ARG A 65 8.35 25.67 18.93
C ARG A 65 7.98 26.50 17.72
N GLU A 66 8.51 27.71 17.58
CA GLU A 66 8.17 28.63 16.49
C GLU A 66 8.35 28.00 15.11
N ALA A 67 9.54 27.46 14.83
CA ALA A 67 9.84 26.84 13.52
C ALA A 67 8.90 25.66 13.22
N TRP A 68 8.50 24.90 14.24
CA TRP A 68 7.52 23.83 14.07
C TRP A 68 6.12 24.39 13.79
N LEU A 69 5.68 25.43 14.51
CA LEU A 69 4.38 26.07 14.33
C LEU A 69 4.23 26.66 12.93
N ARG A 70 5.22 27.42 12.47
CA ARG A 70 5.21 28.05 11.13
C ARG A 70 5.07 27.03 10.02
N ARG A 71 5.93 26.00 10.01
CA ARG A 71 5.86 24.91 9.01
C ARG A 71 4.48 24.24 8.95
N HIS A 72 3.82 24.05 10.09
CA HIS A 72 2.49 23.44 10.12
C HIS A 72 1.39 24.41 9.72
N LEU A 73 1.50 25.70 10.09
CA LEU A 73 0.56 26.74 9.66
C LEU A 73 0.63 26.97 8.15
N GLU A 74 1.84 27.02 7.58
CA GLU A 74 2.08 27.10 6.13
C GLU A 74 1.50 25.88 5.42
N ARG A 75 1.77 24.67 5.92
CA ARG A 75 1.18 23.44 5.36
C ARG A 75 -0.34 23.48 5.37
N HIS A 76 -0.97 23.86 6.49
CA HIS A 76 -2.42 23.99 6.56
C HIS A 76 -2.97 25.13 5.69
N ALA A 77 -2.22 26.22 5.49
CA ALA A 77 -2.59 27.27 4.56
C ALA A 77 -2.54 26.76 3.10
N ALA A 78 -1.50 26.01 2.73
CA ALA A 78 -1.38 25.39 1.42
C ALA A 78 -2.50 24.35 1.16
N GLU A 79 -2.79 23.49 2.15
CA GLU A 79 -3.92 22.54 2.07
C GLU A 79 -5.27 23.26 1.89
N ARG A 80 -5.50 24.36 2.62
CA ARG A 80 -6.71 25.17 2.45
C ARG A 80 -6.76 25.85 1.09
N ALA A 81 -5.64 26.36 0.59
CA ALA A 81 -5.55 26.97 -0.74
C ALA A 81 -5.84 25.93 -1.83
N GLU A 82 -5.35 24.70 -1.71
CA GLU A 82 -5.64 23.61 -2.63
C GLU A 82 -7.13 23.23 -2.61
N VAL A 83 -7.75 23.15 -1.42
CA VAL A 83 -9.19 22.90 -1.30
C VAL A 83 -10.01 24.05 -1.88
N ALA A 84 -9.59 25.30 -1.67
CA ALA A 84 -10.24 26.48 -2.24
C ALA A 84 -10.10 26.52 -3.77
N ALA A 85 -8.92 26.15 -4.31
CA ALA A 85 -8.67 26.06 -5.75
C ALA A 85 -9.57 25.02 -6.45
N ARG A 86 -10.10 24.05 -5.70
CA ARG A 86 -11.11 23.10 -6.20
C ARG A 86 -12.53 23.67 -6.23
N GLY A 87 -12.74 24.95 -5.93
CA GLY A 87 -14.04 25.62 -6.03
C GLY A 87 -14.94 25.49 -4.80
N GLY A 88 -14.50 24.82 -3.73
CA GLY A 88 -15.29 24.71 -2.50
C GLY A 88 -16.59 23.91 -2.67
N LEU A 89 -17.73 24.49 -2.27
CA LEU A 89 -19.06 23.87 -2.32
C LEU A 89 -20.00 24.60 -3.29
N THR A 90 -19.48 25.00 -4.45
CA THR A 90 -20.25 25.65 -5.53
C THR A 90 -20.49 24.71 -6.71
N ASP A 91 -21.35 25.10 -7.64
CA ASP A 91 -21.52 24.37 -8.90
C ASP A 91 -20.20 24.37 -9.69
N GLY A 92 -19.82 23.21 -10.20
CA GLY A 92 -18.55 23.01 -10.93
C GLY A 92 -17.34 22.74 -10.04
N ALA A 93 -17.46 22.83 -8.72
CA ALA A 93 -16.38 22.49 -7.79
C ALA A 93 -15.99 21.00 -7.86
N MET A 94 -14.77 20.67 -7.44
CA MET A 94 -14.22 19.32 -7.48
C MET A 94 -14.11 18.72 -6.07
N LEU A 95 -14.85 17.64 -5.80
CA LEU A 95 -14.83 16.93 -4.52
C LEU A 95 -14.15 15.57 -4.68
N ARG A 96 -13.28 15.20 -3.74
CA ARG A 96 -12.78 13.82 -3.68
C ARG A 96 -13.84 12.89 -3.14
N TYR A 97 -14.14 11.81 -3.85
CA TYR A 97 -14.98 10.71 -3.41
C TYR A 97 -14.34 9.40 -3.85
N LYS A 98 -14.15 8.46 -2.92
CA LYS A 98 -13.42 7.20 -3.14
C LYS A 98 -12.02 7.40 -3.76
N GLY A 99 -11.32 8.47 -3.40
CA GLY A 99 -10.00 8.78 -3.92
C GLY A 99 -9.96 9.57 -5.23
N GLU A 100 -11.07 9.64 -5.97
CA GLU A 100 -11.16 10.28 -7.28
C GLU A 100 -11.85 11.66 -7.20
N LEU A 101 -11.45 12.59 -8.07
CA LEU A 101 -12.04 13.93 -8.13
C LEU A 101 -13.31 13.91 -8.99
N HIS A 102 -14.43 14.24 -8.38
CA HIS A 102 -15.73 14.33 -9.02
C HIS A 102 -16.19 15.78 -9.09
N ARG A 103 -16.79 16.17 -10.22
CA ARG A 103 -17.38 17.50 -10.36
C ARG A 103 -18.74 17.54 -9.65
N LEU A 104 -18.96 18.56 -8.83
CA LEU A 104 -20.23 18.87 -8.21
C LEU A 104 -21.13 19.57 -9.22
N ARG A 105 -22.38 19.09 -9.33
CA ARG A 105 -23.44 19.75 -10.08
C ARG A 105 -24.60 20.05 -9.19
N ILE A 106 -24.86 21.33 -8.94
CA ILE A 106 -25.93 21.79 -8.06
C ILE A 106 -27.09 22.25 -8.93
N LEU A 107 -28.14 21.44 -8.98
CA LEU A 107 -29.34 21.68 -9.77
C LEU A 107 -30.55 21.94 -8.85
N ARG A 108 -31.55 22.65 -9.36
CA ARG A 108 -32.87 22.73 -8.71
C ARG A 108 -33.60 21.41 -8.91
N ALA A 109 -34.16 20.85 -7.83
CA ALA A 109 -34.94 19.63 -7.91
C ALA A 109 -36.29 19.87 -8.64
N PRO A 110 -36.86 18.84 -9.29
CA PRO A 110 -38.18 18.93 -9.92
C PRO A 110 -39.28 19.36 -8.94
N SER A 111 -40.29 20.05 -9.47
CA SER A 111 -41.48 20.48 -8.72
C SER A 111 -42.13 19.31 -7.97
N GLY A 112 -42.42 19.50 -6.68
CA GLY A 112 -42.96 18.47 -5.79
C GLY A 112 -41.92 17.69 -4.97
N THR A 113 -40.63 17.88 -5.23
CA THR A 113 -39.57 17.27 -4.41
C THR A 113 -39.44 17.99 -3.06
N LYS A 114 -39.74 17.30 -1.95
CA LYS A 114 -39.68 17.87 -0.58
C LYS A 114 -38.29 17.89 0.06
N ARG A 115 -37.36 17.04 -0.39
CA ARG A 115 -36.00 16.92 0.20
C ARG A 115 -34.92 16.91 -0.86
N SER A 116 -33.85 17.63 -0.61
CA SER A 116 -32.65 17.63 -1.43
C SER A 116 -31.98 16.26 -1.42
N ARG A 117 -31.42 15.85 -2.56
CA ARG A 117 -30.77 14.54 -2.74
C ARG A 117 -29.45 14.69 -3.46
N VAL A 118 -28.55 13.74 -3.20
CA VAL A 118 -27.31 13.59 -3.95
C VAL A 118 -27.31 12.24 -4.66
N SER A 119 -27.03 12.26 -5.96
CA SER A 119 -26.83 11.08 -6.79
C SER A 119 -25.48 11.16 -7.48
N ARG A 120 -24.96 9.99 -7.85
CA ARG A 120 -23.78 9.86 -8.70
C ARG A 120 -24.27 9.47 -10.08
N GLU A 121 -23.80 10.15 -11.11
CA GLU A 121 -24.20 9.91 -12.50
C GLU A 121 -22.94 9.81 -13.37
N GLY A 122 -22.87 8.75 -14.20
CA GLY A 122 -21.76 8.45 -15.10
C GLY A 122 -21.20 7.02 -14.96
N SER A 123 -20.86 6.39 -16.08
CA SER A 123 -20.13 5.12 -16.16
C SER A 123 -18.72 5.25 -16.76
N ASP A 124 -18.39 6.34 -17.46
CA ASP A 124 -17.09 6.56 -18.12
C ASP A 124 -16.62 8.02 -18.00
N GLU A 125 -15.31 8.20 -17.73
CA GLU A 125 -14.42 9.39 -17.70
C GLU A 125 -14.92 10.74 -17.10
N ARG A 126 -16.21 10.90 -16.79
CA ARG A 126 -16.82 12.12 -16.22
C ARG A 126 -17.83 11.77 -15.15
N ASP A 127 -17.32 11.20 -14.07
CA ASP A 127 -18.10 10.91 -12.88
C ASP A 127 -18.51 12.20 -12.14
N GLN A 128 -19.82 12.45 -12.03
CA GLN A 128 -20.37 13.67 -11.46
C GLN A 128 -21.24 13.38 -10.24
N LEU A 129 -21.15 14.27 -9.25
CA LEU A 129 -22.04 14.26 -8.09
C LEU A 129 -23.12 15.31 -8.28
N MET A 130 -24.33 14.84 -8.58
CA MET A 130 -25.51 15.66 -8.81
C MET A 130 -26.19 15.92 -7.47
N ILE A 131 -26.28 17.19 -7.08
CA ILE A 131 -27.00 17.66 -5.89
C ILE A 131 -28.27 18.36 -6.37
N ALA A 132 -29.39 17.67 -6.25
CA ALA A 132 -30.72 18.23 -6.53
C ALA A 132 -31.23 18.93 -5.26
N VAL A 133 -31.29 20.26 -5.29
CA VAL A 133 -31.74 21.11 -4.17
C VAL A 133 -33.24 21.34 -4.25
N ALA A 134 -33.98 20.85 -3.27
CA ALA A 134 -35.42 21.05 -3.15
C ALA A 134 -35.74 22.42 -2.55
N ARG A 135 -36.74 23.12 -3.10
CA ARG A 135 -37.14 24.48 -2.65
C ARG A 135 -37.60 24.52 -1.19
N GLU A 136 -38.24 23.45 -0.72
CA GLU A 136 -38.77 23.34 0.63
C GLU A 136 -37.72 22.89 1.66
N ASP A 137 -36.54 22.44 1.22
CA ASP A 137 -35.49 21.94 2.10
C ASP A 137 -34.61 23.10 2.58
N ARG A 138 -34.72 23.44 3.87
CA ARG A 138 -33.97 24.54 4.49
C ARG A 138 -32.50 24.19 4.78
N ARG A 139 -32.06 22.96 4.55
CA ARG A 139 -30.68 22.54 4.82
C ARG A 139 -29.73 23.14 3.79
N GLU A 140 -28.58 23.61 4.25
CA GLU A 140 -27.50 24.03 3.38
C GLU A 140 -26.97 22.87 2.53
N VAL A 141 -26.53 23.17 1.31
CA VAL A 141 -25.95 22.18 0.37
C VAL A 141 -24.85 21.35 1.02
N GLY A 142 -23.96 21.99 1.80
CA GLY A 142 -22.90 21.30 2.52
C GLY A 142 -23.42 20.26 3.51
N THR A 143 -24.53 20.55 4.20
CA THR A 143 -25.16 19.62 5.15
C THR A 143 -25.76 18.43 4.40
N VAL A 144 -26.48 18.68 3.30
CA VAL A 144 -27.06 17.63 2.45
C VAL A 144 -25.98 16.71 1.90
N LEU A 145 -24.87 17.26 1.43
CA LEU A 145 -23.73 16.51 0.92
C LEU A 145 -23.05 15.68 2.03
N VAL A 146 -22.80 16.27 3.20
CA VAL A 146 -22.19 15.55 4.33
C VAL A 146 -23.08 14.40 4.80
N ASP A 147 -24.40 14.58 4.86
CA ASP A 147 -25.33 13.51 5.24
C ASP A 147 -25.30 12.36 4.23
N TRP A 148 -25.24 12.68 2.94
CA TRP A 148 -25.06 11.67 1.89
C TRP A 148 -23.72 10.95 2.03
N LEU A 149 -22.61 11.67 2.26
CA LEU A 149 -21.28 11.09 2.45
C LEU A 149 -21.23 10.20 3.69
N LYS A 150 -21.90 10.57 4.79
CA LYS A 150 -22.03 9.72 5.98
C LYS A 150 -22.77 8.42 5.68
N ALA A 151 -23.84 8.47 4.90
CA ALA A 151 -24.56 7.28 4.45
C ALA A 151 -23.66 6.38 3.60
N ARG A 152 -22.97 6.94 2.59
CA ARG A 152 -22.02 6.19 1.74
C ARG A 152 -20.85 5.61 2.53
N ALA A 153 -20.33 6.35 3.51
CA ALA A 153 -19.29 5.87 4.40
C ALA A 153 -19.76 4.69 5.22
N ARG A 154 -20.98 4.76 5.79
CA ARG A 154 -21.57 3.65 6.54
C ARG A 154 -21.75 2.42 5.65
N ASP A 155 -22.33 2.57 4.47
CA ASP A 155 -22.51 1.48 3.51
C ASP A 155 -21.15 0.82 3.15
N ALA A 156 -20.11 1.62 2.92
CA ALA A 156 -18.77 1.12 2.56
C ALA A 156 -18.08 0.41 3.73
N ILE A 157 -18.16 0.98 4.94
CA ILE A 157 -17.61 0.38 6.15
C ILE A 157 -18.32 -0.95 6.46
N ASP A 158 -19.64 -0.99 6.38
CA ASP A 158 -20.41 -2.21 6.66
C ASP A 158 -20.08 -3.32 5.65
N ARG A 159 -19.91 -2.99 4.37
CA ARG A 159 -19.42 -3.95 3.35
C ARG A 159 -18.01 -4.47 3.68
N SER A 160 -17.10 -3.57 4.05
CA SER A 160 -15.73 -3.92 4.44
C SER A 160 -15.70 -4.83 5.68
N ILE A 161 -16.50 -4.51 6.69
CA ILE A 161 -16.65 -5.32 7.90
C ILE A 161 -17.18 -6.70 7.52
N THR A 162 -18.24 -6.78 6.71
CA THR A 162 -18.80 -8.05 6.26
C THR A 162 -17.75 -8.90 5.54
N ARG A 163 -16.90 -8.28 4.71
CA ARG A 163 -15.84 -8.96 3.97
C ARG A 163 -14.74 -9.53 4.86
N HIS A 164 -14.43 -8.87 5.98
CA HIS A 164 -13.22 -9.18 6.76
C HIS A 164 -13.48 -9.75 8.16
N ALA A 165 -14.65 -9.52 8.75
CA ALA A 165 -15.00 -9.96 10.10
C ALA A 165 -14.96 -11.49 10.22
N GLU A 166 -15.50 -12.21 9.23
CA GLU A 166 -15.50 -13.67 9.19
C GLU A 166 -14.07 -14.23 9.12
N ALA A 167 -13.24 -13.69 8.23
CA ALA A 167 -11.86 -14.12 8.06
C ALA A 167 -11.02 -13.88 9.33
N LEU A 168 -11.34 -12.84 10.11
CA LEU A 168 -10.70 -12.52 11.38
C LEU A 168 -11.32 -13.24 12.59
N ARG A 169 -12.49 -13.88 12.40
CA ARG A 169 -13.32 -14.49 13.44
C ARG A 169 -13.63 -13.53 14.58
N VAL A 170 -14.08 -12.33 14.24
CA VAL A 170 -14.47 -11.30 15.21
C VAL A 170 -15.87 -10.78 14.89
N GLU A 171 -16.64 -10.46 15.93
CA GLU A 171 -17.95 -9.84 15.80
C GLU A 171 -17.97 -8.50 16.55
N PRO A 172 -18.08 -7.37 15.84
CA PRO A 172 -18.21 -6.07 16.47
C PRO A 172 -19.54 -5.94 17.24
N ALA A 173 -19.48 -5.52 18.50
CA ALA A 173 -20.66 -5.31 19.32
C ALA A 173 -21.47 -4.06 18.90
N ALA A 174 -20.81 -3.05 18.32
CA ALA A 174 -21.47 -1.87 17.77
C ALA A 174 -20.56 -1.14 16.79
N ILE A 175 -21.15 -0.59 15.72
CA ILE A 175 -20.44 0.18 14.70
C ILE A 175 -21.01 1.59 14.63
N THR A 176 -20.17 2.59 14.89
CA THR A 176 -20.55 4.01 14.80
C THR A 176 -19.73 4.74 13.76
N VAL A 177 -20.39 5.55 12.94
CA VAL A 177 -19.76 6.46 11.98
C VAL A 177 -19.94 7.87 12.50
N ARG A 178 -18.85 8.62 12.67
CA ARG A 178 -18.82 9.92 13.33
C ARG A 178 -17.97 10.92 12.55
N ASP A 179 -18.01 12.18 12.94
CA ASP A 179 -17.06 13.20 12.46
C ASP A 179 -15.83 13.27 13.37
N ALA A 180 -15.04 12.19 13.39
CA ALA A 180 -13.82 12.15 14.19
C ALA A 180 -12.71 12.94 13.47
N LYS A 181 -12.26 14.04 14.09
CA LYS A 181 -11.25 14.95 13.52
C LYS A 181 -9.80 14.52 13.74
N THR A 182 -9.54 13.69 14.74
CA THR A 182 -8.16 13.34 15.19
C THR A 182 -7.76 11.90 14.91
N ARG A 183 -8.68 11.09 14.39
CA ARG A 183 -8.47 9.66 14.14
C ARG A 183 -9.44 9.16 13.09
N TRP A 184 -8.97 8.23 12.26
CA TRP A 184 -9.75 7.59 11.21
C TRP A 184 -10.63 6.46 11.73
N GLY A 185 -10.17 5.75 12.76
CA GLY A 185 -10.84 4.64 13.41
C GLY A 185 -10.54 4.57 14.91
N SER A 186 -11.27 3.72 15.63
CA SER A 186 -10.91 3.24 16.96
C SER A 186 -11.76 2.04 17.36
N ALA A 187 -11.15 1.12 18.08
CA ALA A 187 -11.79 -0.01 18.73
C ALA A 187 -11.73 0.11 20.26
N SER A 188 -12.76 -0.40 20.93
CA SER A 188 -12.79 -0.54 22.39
C SER A 188 -12.77 -2.00 22.81
N ARG A 189 -12.29 -2.28 24.04
CA ARG A 189 -12.31 -3.63 24.62
C ARG A 189 -13.69 -4.27 24.71
N LYS A 190 -14.76 -3.47 24.67
CA LYS A 190 -16.16 -3.92 24.67
C LYS A 190 -16.69 -4.25 23.27
N GLY A 191 -15.83 -4.38 22.26
CA GLY A 191 -16.27 -4.71 20.90
C GLY A 191 -16.83 -3.54 20.10
N ARG A 192 -16.81 -2.30 20.62
CA ARG A 192 -17.38 -1.14 19.91
C ARG A 192 -16.33 -0.52 18.99
N LEU A 193 -16.70 -0.36 17.72
CA LEU A 193 -15.91 0.29 16.68
C LEU A 193 -16.48 1.67 16.34
N SER A 194 -15.59 2.64 16.10
CA SER A 194 -15.95 3.99 15.67
C SER A 194 -15.06 4.44 14.53
N PHE A 195 -15.66 4.87 13.44
CA PHE A 195 -14.98 5.30 12.21
C PHE A 195 -15.32 6.74 11.86
N SER A 196 -14.40 7.42 11.17
CA SER A 196 -14.65 8.74 10.57
C SER A 196 -15.38 8.59 9.24
N TRP A 197 -16.47 9.33 9.01
CA TRP A 197 -17.16 9.30 7.71
C TRP A 197 -16.27 9.74 6.56
N ARG A 198 -15.25 10.57 6.85
CA ARG A 198 -14.28 11.08 5.88
C ARG A 198 -13.47 9.98 5.20
N LEU A 199 -13.47 8.75 5.72
CA LEU A 199 -12.87 7.58 5.06
C LEU A 199 -13.42 7.36 3.65
N VAL A 200 -14.68 7.72 3.39
CA VAL A 200 -15.28 7.58 2.05
C VAL A 200 -14.69 8.53 1.01
N LEU A 201 -13.94 9.56 1.44
CA LEU A 201 -13.25 10.48 0.54
C LEU A 201 -11.88 9.92 0.09
N ALA A 202 -11.34 8.95 0.83
CA ALA A 202 -10.09 8.27 0.52
C ALA A 202 -10.33 7.11 -0.47
N PRO A 203 -9.29 6.61 -1.15
CA PRO A 203 -9.39 5.39 -1.96
C PRO A 203 -10.00 4.22 -1.15
N PRO A 204 -10.81 3.36 -1.78
CA PRO A 204 -11.48 2.24 -1.09
C PRO A 204 -10.51 1.35 -0.31
N GLU A 205 -9.30 1.15 -0.80
CA GLU A 205 -8.25 0.32 -0.19
C GLU A 205 -7.77 0.91 1.14
N ALA A 206 -7.73 2.24 1.24
CA ALA A 206 -7.37 2.94 2.48
C ALA A 206 -8.47 2.78 3.54
N LEU A 207 -9.74 2.86 3.13
CA LEU A 207 -10.88 2.59 4.01
C LEU A 207 -10.83 1.15 4.52
N ASP A 208 -10.65 0.17 3.63
CA ASP A 208 -10.56 -1.24 3.99
C ASP A 208 -9.41 -1.51 4.96
N THR A 209 -8.25 -0.90 4.72
CA THR A 209 -7.09 -1.02 5.61
C THR A 209 -7.39 -0.54 7.03
N VAL A 210 -8.09 0.59 7.17
CA VAL A 210 -8.50 1.12 8.48
C VAL A 210 -9.54 0.20 9.14
N VAL A 211 -10.53 -0.28 8.38
CA VAL A 211 -11.54 -1.22 8.91
C VAL A 211 -10.89 -2.50 9.43
N VAL A 212 -10.01 -3.13 8.65
CA VAL A 212 -9.27 -4.33 9.06
C VAL A 212 -8.42 -4.06 10.30
N HIS A 213 -7.74 -2.91 10.38
CA HIS A 213 -6.96 -2.52 11.55
C HIS A 213 -7.83 -2.47 12.82
N GLU A 214 -9.00 -1.83 12.76
CA GLU A 214 -9.88 -1.73 13.92
C GLU A 214 -10.54 -3.06 14.28
N LEU A 215 -10.85 -3.92 13.30
CA LEU A 215 -11.32 -5.28 13.55
C LEU A 215 -10.24 -6.13 14.24
N ALA A 216 -8.98 -6.00 13.82
CA ALA A 216 -7.87 -6.73 14.43
C ALA A 216 -7.67 -6.36 15.91
N HIS A 217 -7.93 -5.12 16.30
CA HIS A 217 -7.89 -4.68 17.70
C HIS A 217 -8.90 -5.42 18.58
N LEU A 218 -10.00 -5.95 18.03
CA LEU A 218 -10.95 -6.75 18.80
C LEU A 218 -10.34 -8.07 19.29
N ARG A 219 -9.33 -8.57 18.57
CA ARG A 219 -8.63 -9.82 18.90
C ARG A 219 -7.30 -9.58 19.60
N TYR A 220 -6.60 -8.50 19.27
CA TYR A 220 -5.27 -8.19 19.79
C TYR A 220 -5.19 -6.74 20.27
N PHE A 221 -5.31 -6.53 21.59
CA PHE A 221 -5.12 -5.20 22.19
C PHE A 221 -3.63 -4.91 22.44
N GLY A 222 -3.01 -4.12 21.56
CA GLY A 222 -1.65 -3.57 21.72
C GLY A 222 -0.74 -3.80 20.51
N HIS A 223 0.11 -2.82 20.18
CA HIS A 223 1.07 -2.87 19.06
C HIS A 223 2.45 -3.44 19.45
N GLY A 224 2.50 -4.33 20.45
CA GLY A 224 3.74 -4.98 20.87
C GLY A 224 4.17 -6.11 19.92
N PRO A 225 5.39 -6.65 20.03
CA PRO A 225 5.90 -7.69 19.14
C PRO A 225 5.10 -9.00 19.13
N ARG A 226 4.14 -9.17 20.06
CA ARG A 226 3.20 -10.30 20.13
C ARG A 226 1.80 -10.00 19.56
N GLY A 227 1.50 -8.74 19.18
CA GLY A 227 0.21 -8.30 18.62
C GLY A 227 0.39 -7.67 17.24
N CYS A 228 0.02 -8.40 16.18
CA CYS A 228 0.08 -8.04 14.75
C CYS A 228 1.30 -7.14 14.37
N ALA A 229 2.48 -7.73 14.20
CA ALA A 229 3.65 -7.00 13.70
C ALA A 229 3.53 -6.69 12.20
N SER A 230 3.45 -5.39 11.91
CA SER A 230 3.77 -4.67 10.66
C SER A 230 2.73 -4.54 9.54
N THR A 231 1.62 -5.30 9.48
CA THR A 231 0.55 -4.99 8.51
C THR A 231 -0.82 -5.58 8.93
N PRO A 232 -1.94 -4.83 8.83
CA PRO A 232 -3.29 -5.33 9.15
C PRO A 232 -3.66 -6.64 8.43
N TRP A 233 -3.09 -6.88 7.25
CA TRP A 233 -3.30 -8.07 6.42
C TRP A 233 -2.69 -9.37 6.98
N SER A 234 -1.68 -9.29 7.86
CA SER A 234 -1.03 -10.47 8.44
C SER A 234 -1.98 -11.32 9.32
N CYS A 235 -3.06 -10.70 9.81
CA CYS A 235 -4.01 -11.31 10.72
C CYS A 235 -5.20 -11.96 9.98
N ILE A 236 -5.34 -11.75 8.66
CA ILE A 236 -6.34 -12.37 7.75
C ILE A 236 -5.73 -13.57 6.99
N ARG A 237 -5.06 -14.49 7.69
CA ARG A 237 -4.79 -15.83 7.11
C ARG A 237 -5.93 -16.75 7.52
N PRO A 238 -6.69 -17.34 6.58
CA PRO A 238 -7.66 -18.37 6.93
C PRO A 238 -6.90 -19.51 7.60
N SER A 239 -7.26 -19.81 8.85
CA SER A 239 -6.95 -21.09 9.47
C SER A 239 -7.69 -22.15 8.64
N THR A 240 -6.94 -22.88 7.83
CA THR A 240 -7.40 -24.11 7.18
C THR A 240 -8.04 -25.02 8.23
N PRO A 241 -9.19 -25.65 7.95
CA PRO A 241 -9.66 -26.76 8.75
C PRO A 241 -8.58 -27.83 8.75
N ARG A 242 -8.26 -28.33 9.93
CA ARG A 242 -7.31 -29.42 10.13
C ARG A 242 -7.99 -30.70 9.63
N THR A 243 -7.89 -30.98 8.33
CA THR A 243 -8.12 -32.34 7.81
C THR A 243 -6.90 -33.17 8.15
N GLU A 244 -7.15 -34.25 8.89
CA GLU A 244 -6.17 -35.30 9.15
C GLU A 244 -5.55 -35.75 7.83
N SER A 245 -4.23 -35.58 7.71
CA SER A 245 -3.46 -36.12 6.60
C SER A 245 -2.85 -37.44 7.03
N PRO A 246 -2.88 -38.49 6.18
CA PRO A 246 -2.34 -39.79 6.51
C PRO A 246 -0.81 -39.73 6.61
N THR A 247 -0.31 -40.57 7.50
CA THR A 247 1.08 -40.77 7.91
C THR A 247 2.07 -40.92 6.74
N GLY A 248 3.03 -40.00 6.66
CA GLY A 248 4.29 -40.09 5.91
C GLY A 248 5.40 -39.38 6.68
N PRO A 249 6.69 -39.74 6.50
CA PRO A 249 7.75 -39.40 7.45
C PRO A 249 8.02 -37.89 7.49
N ARG A 250 8.07 -37.36 8.72
CA ARG A 250 8.32 -35.94 9.03
C ARG A 250 9.75 -35.53 8.67
N PRO A 251 9.97 -34.41 7.96
CA PRO A 251 11.21 -33.65 8.10
C PRO A 251 11.22 -32.90 9.45
N PRO A 252 12.39 -32.64 10.05
CA PRO A 252 12.49 -32.14 11.42
C PRO A 252 11.90 -30.74 11.55
N GLY A 253 11.15 -30.54 12.63
CA GLY A 253 10.39 -29.33 12.91
C GLY A 253 11.26 -28.10 13.12
N ARG A 254 10.76 -26.95 12.66
CA ARG A 254 11.23 -25.62 13.08
C ARG A 254 10.06 -24.69 13.29
N SER A 255 9.48 -24.76 14.48
CA SER A 255 8.70 -23.66 15.08
C SER A 255 9.63 -22.78 15.93
N ILE A 256 9.30 -21.48 16.02
CA ILE A 256 9.83 -20.45 16.96
C ILE A 256 10.95 -19.49 16.42
N GLY A 257 11.42 -19.62 15.17
CA GLY A 257 12.50 -18.75 14.64
C GLY A 257 12.11 -17.49 13.84
N LEU A 258 10.84 -17.29 13.45
CA LEU A 258 10.56 -16.51 12.22
C LEU A 258 10.72 -14.97 12.31
N VAL A 259 10.61 -14.35 13.50
CA VAL A 259 10.84 -12.90 13.62
C VAL A 259 12.34 -12.58 13.62
N ASN A 260 13.16 -13.46 14.18
CA ASN A 260 14.62 -13.35 14.08
C ASN A 260 15.10 -13.71 12.66
N ASN A 261 14.40 -14.60 11.95
CA ASN A 261 14.76 -14.99 10.59
C ASN A 261 14.50 -13.92 9.54
N THR A 262 13.56 -12.98 9.69
CA THR A 262 13.36 -11.93 8.67
C THR A 262 14.41 -10.81 8.78
N LEU A 263 14.82 -10.45 10.00
CA LEU A 263 15.96 -9.56 10.22
C LEU A 263 17.28 -10.23 9.86
N ARG A 264 17.49 -11.50 10.25
CA ARG A 264 18.66 -12.28 9.81
C ARG A 264 18.65 -12.55 8.32
N ALA A 265 17.51 -12.79 7.67
CA ALA A 265 17.43 -12.97 6.22
C ALA A 265 17.68 -11.64 5.48
N ARG A 266 17.17 -10.52 5.99
CA ARG A 266 17.50 -9.19 5.44
C ARG A 266 18.97 -8.84 5.63
N ALA A 267 19.51 -9.06 6.82
CA ALA A 267 20.93 -8.86 7.11
C ALA A 267 21.81 -9.81 6.28
N ALA A 268 21.43 -11.08 6.13
CA ALA A 268 22.13 -12.04 5.28
C ALA A 268 22.03 -11.67 3.79
N SER A 269 20.88 -11.16 3.33
CA SER A 269 20.73 -10.69 1.95
C SER A 269 21.55 -9.42 1.68
N ALA A 270 21.66 -8.52 2.66
CA ALA A 270 22.51 -7.34 2.58
C ALA A 270 23.99 -7.73 2.62
N ALA A 271 24.39 -8.63 3.53
CA ALA A 271 25.75 -9.14 3.63
C ALA A 271 26.17 -9.87 2.35
N ALA A 272 25.30 -10.72 1.78
CA ALA A 272 25.57 -11.38 0.51
C ALA A 272 25.65 -10.39 -0.66
N ALA A 273 24.85 -9.32 -0.66
CA ALA A 273 24.95 -8.26 -1.66
C ALA A 273 26.25 -7.48 -1.54
N ILE A 274 26.70 -7.17 -0.31
CA ILE A 274 27.98 -6.52 -0.04
C ILE A 274 29.12 -7.43 -0.50
N LEU A 275 29.08 -8.72 -0.17
CA LEU A 275 30.12 -9.67 -0.56
C LEU A 275 30.23 -9.81 -2.08
N ARG A 276 29.09 -9.83 -2.80
CA ARG A 276 29.07 -9.84 -4.27
C ARG A 276 29.59 -8.55 -4.91
N SER A 277 29.58 -7.44 -4.18
CA SER A 277 30.08 -6.15 -4.68
C SER A 277 31.60 -6.00 -4.52
N LEU A 278 32.24 -6.75 -3.61
CA LEU A 278 33.68 -6.70 -3.35
C LEU A 278 34.59 -6.66 -4.59
N PRO A 279 34.42 -7.51 -5.62
CA PRO A 279 35.29 -7.50 -6.80
C PRO A 279 35.23 -6.21 -7.63
N VAL A 280 34.16 -5.39 -7.48
CA VAL A 280 34.05 -4.07 -8.11
C VAL A 280 34.43 -2.96 -7.14
N VAL A 281 34.05 -3.11 -5.87
CA VAL A 281 34.29 -2.12 -4.82
C VAL A 281 35.78 -1.92 -4.56
N LEU A 282 36.53 -3.01 -4.38
CA LEU A 282 37.97 -2.94 -4.07
C LEU A 282 38.78 -2.20 -5.15
N PRO A 283 38.67 -2.55 -6.45
CA PRO A 283 39.38 -1.80 -7.49
C PRO A 283 38.87 -0.37 -7.64
N ALA A 284 37.57 -0.12 -7.46
CA ALA A 284 37.02 1.25 -7.52
C ALA A 284 37.56 2.13 -6.37
N LEU A 285 37.68 1.58 -5.16
CA LEU A 285 38.30 2.27 -4.03
C LEU A 285 39.78 2.52 -4.29
N ALA A 286 40.53 1.50 -4.72
CA ALA A 286 41.96 1.63 -5.01
C ALA A 286 42.23 2.68 -6.10
N ALA A 287 41.42 2.72 -7.16
CA ALA A 287 41.49 3.72 -8.20
C ALA A 287 41.18 5.13 -7.66
N ALA A 288 40.12 5.27 -6.84
CA ALA A 288 39.78 6.55 -6.21
C ALA A 288 40.90 7.05 -5.28
N THR A 289 41.52 6.16 -4.50
CA THR A 289 42.67 6.47 -3.65
C THR A 289 43.89 6.91 -4.45
N ALA A 290 44.22 6.20 -5.53
CA ALA A 290 45.34 6.57 -6.40
C ALA A 290 45.11 7.94 -7.07
N LEU A 291 43.89 8.18 -7.56
CA LEU A 291 43.51 9.48 -8.14
C LEU A 291 43.57 10.60 -7.10
N ALA A 292 43.05 10.38 -5.89
CA ALA A 292 43.11 11.36 -4.81
C ALA A 292 44.56 11.69 -4.43
N ALA A 293 45.44 10.68 -4.34
CA ALA A 293 46.87 10.90 -4.10
C ALA A 293 47.50 11.78 -5.19
N VAL A 294 47.28 11.46 -6.47
CA VAL A 294 47.82 12.26 -7.59
C VAL A 294 47.29 13.70 -7.55
N VAL A 295 46.03 13.90 -7.21
CA VAL A 295 45.41 15.23 -7.15
C VAL A 295 45.95 16.06 -5.98
N GLU A 296 46.06 15.49 -4.79
CA GLU A 296 46.60 16.22 -3.62
C GLU A 296 48.11 16.45 -3.74
N THR A 297 48.90 15.46 -4.17
CA THR A 297 50.36 15.59 -4.24
C THR A 297 50.85 16.26 -5.52
N GLY A 298 50.12 16.11 -6.63
CA GLY A 298 50.50 16.61 -7.95
C GLY A 298 49.88 17.95 -8.32
N LEU A 299 48.60 18.16 -7.98
CA LEU A 299 47.85 19.38 -8.34
C LEU A 299 47.64 20.34 -7.16
N GLY A 300 48.00 19.95 -5.94
CA GLY A 300 47.93 20.81 -4.74
C GLY A 300 46.50 21.15 -4.30
N VAL A 301 45.50 20.34 -4.66
CA VAL A 301 44.12 20.51 -4.19
C VAL A 301 44.04 20.01 -2.74
N ALA A 302 43.42 20.81 -1.86
CA ALA A 302 43.40 20.52 -0.42
C ALA A 302 42.38 19.46 0.03
N ASP A 303 41.33 19.21 -0.77
CA ASP A 303 40.31 18.21 -0.47
C ASP A 303 39.91 17.46 -1.74
N ALA A 304 40.38 16.22 -1.87
CA ALA A 304 40.08 15.34 -2.99
C ALA A 304 39.04 14.26 -2.63
N SER A 305 38.33 14.40 -1.49
CA SER A 305 37.36 13.41 -0.99
C SER A 305 36.25 13.11 -2.00
N ALA A 306 35.83 14.11 -2.79
CA ALA A 306 34.80 13.97 -3.82
C ALA A 306 35.11 12.88 -4.87
N LEU A 307 36.37 12.52 -5.10
CA LEU A 307 36.74 11.43 -6.02
C LEU A 307 36.24 10.07 -5.54
N TYR A 308 36.10 9.87 -4.23
CA TYR A 308 35.51 8.65 -3.69
C TYR A 308 34.01 8.53 -3.96
N LEU A 309 33.34 9.63 -4.32
CA LEU A 309 31.93 9.60 -4.70
C LEU A 309 31.72 8.78 -5.99
N LEU A 310 32.68 8.75 -6.90
CA LEU A 310 32.62 7.91 -8.11
C LEU A 310 32.47 6.43 -7.76
N ALA A 311 33.26 5.94 -6.79
CA ALA A 311 33.17 4.55 -6.33
C ALA A 311 31.80 4.25 -5.69
N VAL A 312 31.25 5.20 -4.92
CA VAL A 312 29.92 5.09 -4.31
C VAL A 312 28.82 5.04 -5.37
N VAL A 313 28.87 5.92 -6.37
CA VAL A 313 27.90 6.03 -7.48
C VAL A 313 27.88 4.74 -8.30
N VAL A 314 29.05 4.25 -8.72
CA VAL A 314 29.17 3.01 -9.50
C VAL A 314 28.62 1.82 -8.71
N THR A 315 28.97 1.71 -7.43
CA THR A 315 28.46 0.64 -6.57
C THR A 315 26.94 0.71 -6.40
N ALA A 316 26.39 1.92 -6.22
CA ALA A 316 24.95 2.14 -6.11
C ALA A 316 24.19 1.74 -7.37
N GLY A 317 24.72 2.10 -8.55
CA GLY A 317 24.11 1.78 -9.84
C GLY A 317 24.11 0.28 -10.17
N LEU A 318 25.19 -0.43 -9.81
CA LEU A 318 25.33 -1.85 -10.13
C LEU A 318 24.66 -2.75 -9.07
N TYR A 319 24.95 -2.52 -7.79
CA TYR A 319 24.63 -3.44 -6.69
C TYR A 319 23.55 -2.93 -5.72
N GLY A 320 23.08 -1.68 -5.89
CA GLY A 320 22.00 -1.09 -5.11
C GLY A 320 22.45 -0.42 -3.80
N THR A 321 21.49 -0.07 -2.94
CA THR A 321 21.72 0.84 -1.81
C THR A 321 22.64 0.29 -0.72
N TRP A 322 22.47 -0.95 -0.27
CA TRP A 322 23.23 -1.46 0.88
C TRP A 322 24.74 -1.58 0.62
N PRO A 323 25.18 -2.15 -0.52
CA PRO A 323 26.57 -2.07 -0.94
C PRO A 323 27.09 -0.63 -1.04
N ALA A 324 26.33 0.30 -1.62
CA ALA A 324 26.74 1.69 -1.74
C ALA A 324 26.93 2.40 -0.40
N VAL A 325 26.08 2.10 0.59
CA VAL A 325 26.23 2.61 1.97
C VAL A 325 27.48 2.04 2.63
N ALA A 326 27.78 0.74 2.43
CA ALA A 326 29.02 0.15 2.94
C ALA A 326 30.25 0.82 2.31
N VAL A 327 30.21 1.07 0.99
CA VAL A 327 31.26 1.77 0.26
C VAL A 327 31.40 3.21 0.71
N SER A 328 30.32 3.96 0.95
CA SER A 328 30.44 5.35 1.41
C SER A 328 31.15 5.46 2.76
N VAL A 329 30.88 4.52 3.68
CA VAL A 329 31.55 4.46 4.98
C VAL A 329 33.01 4.05 4.81
N ALA A 330 33.30 3.02 3.99
CA ALA A 330 34.66 2.59 3.73
C ALA A 330 35.50 3.69 3.05
N SER A 331 34.93 4.37 2.05
CA SER A 331 35.54 5.52 1.37
C SER A 331 35.88 6.64 2.34
N PHE A 332 34.96 6.98 3.25
CA PHE A 332 35.20 7.97 4.29
C PHE A 332 36.36 7.56 5.20
N LEU A 333 36.36 6.33 5.72
CA LEU A 333 37.41 5.84 6.61
C LEU A 333 38.78 5.76 5.93
N VAL A 334 38.82 5.37 4.65
CA VAL A 334 40.08 5.30 3.89
C VAL A 334 40.61 6.70 3.59
N TYR A 335 39.73 7.65 3.24
CA TYR A 335 40.14 9.04 3.02
C TYR A 335 40.66 9.68 4.31
N ASP A 336 39.89 9.54 5.41
CA ASP A 336 40.25 10.04 6.74
C ASP A 336 41.60 9.52 7.20
N PHE A 337 41.82 8.21 7.08
CA PHE A 337 43.06 7.59 7.51
C PHE A 337 44.29 8.02 6.70
N LEU A 338 44.15 8.29 5.40
CA LEU A 338 45.29 8.52 4.50
C LEU A 338 45.60 9.99 4.24
N PHE A 339 44.58 10.85 4.13
CA PHE A 339 44.72 12.20 3.61
C PHE A 339 44.44 13.28 4.67
N THR A 340 43.49 13.05 5.58
CA THR A 340 43.18 13.99 6.68
C THR A 340 44.34 14.10 7.67
N THR A 341 44.63 15.31 8.14
CA THR A 341 45.67 15.59 9.14
C THR A 341 45.10 15.60 10.57
N PRO A 342 45.69 14.88 11.55
CA PRO A 342 46.90 14.07 11.46
C PRO A 342 46.70 12.72 10.75
N ARG A 343 47.56 12.44 9.76
CA ARG A 343 47.48 11.24 8.92
C ARG A 343 47.73 9.97 9.74
N LEU A 344 47.16 8.86 9.28
CA LEU A 344 47.22 7.53 9.91
C LEU A 344 46.55 7.48 11.29
N THR A 345 45.64 8.42 11.56
CA THR A 345 44.81 8.43 12.77
C THR A 345 43.33 8.43 12.37
N LEU A 346 42.47 7.82 13.21
CA LEU A 346 41.01 7.79 13.01
C LEU A 346 40.34 8.79 13.96
N VAL A 347 40.76 10.05 13.89
CA VAL A 347 40.26 11.11 14.76
C VAL A 347 39.69 12.23 13.90
N VAL A 348 38.36 12.26 13.83
CA VAL A 348 37.61 13.26 13.06
C VAL A 348 37.61 14.58 13.81
N ALA A 349 38.51 15.48 13.44
CA ALA A 349 38.73 16.76 14.12
C ALA A 349 37.99 17.93 13.44
N ASP A 350 37.81 17.87 12.11
CA ASP A 350 37.15 18.94 11.34
C ASP A 350 35.65 18.66 11.13
N PRO A 351 34.75 19.63 11.40
CA PRO A 351 33.35 19.58 11.00
C PRO A 351 33.08 19.26 9.51
N GLN A 352 34.01 19.58 8.60
CA GLN A 352 33.85 19.31 7.16
C GLN A 352 33.86 17.80 6.83
N GLU A 353 34.59 16.99 7.58
CA GLU A 353 34.67 15.54 7.39
C GLU A 353 33.30 14.88 7.62
N TRP A 354 32.55 15.36 8.62
CA TRP A 354 31.18 14.93 8.87
C TRP A 354 30.24 15.30 7.71
N LEU A 355 30.49 16.42 7.02
CA LEU A 355 29.72 16.84 5.86
C LEU A 355 29.97 15.92 4.66
N SER A 356 31.23 15.52 4.44
CA SER A 356 31.60 14.56 3.38
C SER A 356 30.97 13.18 3.62
N LEU A 357 30.99 12.68 4.85
CA LEU A 357 30.31 11.42 5.20
C LEU A 357 28.80 11.52 4.95
N LEU A 358 28.17 12.61 5.38
CA LEU A 358 26.74 12.84 5.17
C LEU A 358 26.41 12.92 3.67
N LEU A 359 27.22 13.64 2.89
CA LEU A 359 27.06 13.78 1.45
C LEU A 359 27.13 12.42 0.76
N PHE A 360 28.15 11.61 1.06
CA PHE A 360 28.30 10.28 0.46
C PHE A 360 27.12 9.36 0.82
N LEU A 361 26.67 9.40 2.07
CA LEU A 361 25.54 8.59 2.51
C LEU A 361 24.24 8.99 1.80
N VAL A 362 23.98 10.30 1.68
CA VAL A 362 22.79 10.81 0.97
C VAL A 362 22.84 10.41 -0.50
N VAL A 363 23.98 10.61 -1.17
CA VAL A 363 24.14 10.24 -2.59
C VAL A 363 23.98 8.73 -2.78
N ALA A 364 24.58 7.90 -1.93
CA ALA A 364 24.43 6.44 -1.96
C ALA A 364 22.97 5.99 -1.86
N VAL A 365 22.22 6.58 -0.92
CA VAL A 365 20.81 6.26 -0.71
C VAL A 365 19.94 6.74 -1.87
N VAL A 366 20.14 7.97 -2.34
CA VAL A 366 19.38 8.55 -3.44
C VAL A 366 19.58 7.75 -4.73
N ILE A 367 20.83 7.50 -5.11
CA ILE A 367 21.14 6.75 -6.34
C ILE A 367 20.63 5.31 -6.22
N GLY A 368 20.89 4.63 -5.09
CA GLY A 368 20.40 3.27 -4.90
C GLY A 368 18.87 3.15 -4.97
N ARG A 369 18.14 4.16 -4.48
CA ARG A 369 16.66 4.22 -4.58
C ARG A 369 16.20 4.50 -5.99
N LEU A 370 16.82 5.45 -6.69
CA LEU A 370 16.48 5.77 -8.08
C LEU A 370 16.72 4.57 -9.00
N THR A 371 17.85 3.88 -8.85
CA THR A 371 18.14 2.65 -9.61
C THR A 371 17.12 1.55 -9.32
N ALA A 372 16.73 1.36 -8.06
CA ALA A 372 15.69 0.39 -7.71
C ALA A 372 14.33 0.72 -8.36
N LEU A 373 13.97 2.01 -8.39
CA LEU A 373 12.75 2.48 -9.05
C LEU A 373 12.81 2.30 -10.56
N GLN A 374 13.94 2.60 -11.20
CA GLN A 374 14.12 2.40 -12.64
C GLN A 374 14.01 0.92 -13.03
N ARG A 375 14.67 0.03 -12.28
CA ARG A 375 14.57 -1.43 -12.51
C ARG A 375 13.15 -1.94 -12.33
N ALA A 376 12.42 -1.43 -11.33
CA ALA A 376 11.02 -1.80 -11.12
C ALA A 376 10.13 -1.38 -12.31
N ARG A 377 10.32 -0.15 -12.82
CA ARG A 377 9.59 0.34 -14.01
C ARG A 377 9.92 -0.45 -15.27
N ALA A 378 11.19 -0.80 -15.47
CA ALA A 378 11.63 -1.61 -16.60
C ALA A 378 11.00 -3.01 -16.57
N ALA A 379 11.02 -3.68 -15.41
CA ALA A 379 10.41 -5.00 -15.25
C ALA A 379 8.89 -4.96 -15.49
N GLU A 380 8.21 -3.90 -15.05
CA GLU A 380 6.77 -3.71 -15.27
C GLU A 380 6.44 -3.40 -16.75
N ALA A 381 7.32 -2.66 -17.44
CA ALA A 381 7.19 -2.41 -18.88
C ALA A 381 7.39 -3.69 -19.69
N GLU A 382 8.40 -4.51 -19.39
CA GLU A 382 8.62 -5.82 -20.03
C GLU A 382 7.46 -6.79 -19.79
N ARG A 383 6.85 -6.75 -18.60
CA ARG A 383 5.67 -7.57 -18.31
C ARG A 383 4.48 -7.15 -19.17
N ARG A 384 4.20 -5.84 -19.26
CA ARG A 384 3.13 -5.31 -20.11
C ARG A 384 3.36 -5.58 -21.59
N ALA A 385 4.61 -5.48 -22.06
CA ALA A 385 4.97 -5.83 -23.43
C ALA A 385 4.66 -7.31 -23.74
N ARG A 386 5.06 -8.23 -22.86
CA ARG A 386 4.75 -9.68 -23.00
C ARG A 386 3.25 -9.96 -22.98
N GLU A 387 2.50 -9.30 -22.09
CA GLU A 387 1.04 -9.46 -22.03
C GLU A 387 0.37 -8.96 -23.33
N THR A 388 0.84 -7.83 -23.88
CA THR A 388 0.32 -7.26 -25.13
C THR A 388 0.66 -8.12 -26.34
N GLU A 389 1.89 -8.62 -26.42
CA GLU A 389 2.35 -9.53 -27.47
C GLU A 389 1.55 -10.84 -27.47
N ALA A 390 1.31 -11.42 -26.29
CA ALA A 390 0.49 -12.62 -26.14
C ALA A 390 -0.94 -12.39 -26.66
N LEU A 391 -1.61 -11.30 -26.24
CA LEU A 391 -2.97 -10.97 -26.69
C LEU A 391 -3.03 -10.69 -28.20
N PHE A 392 -2.08 -9.94 -28.75
CA PHE A 392 -2.02 -9.63 -30.17
C PHE A 392 -1.77 -10.87 -31.03
N SER A 393 -0.90 -11.79 -30.57
CA SER A 393 -0.64 -13.05 -31.27
C SER A 393 -1.89 -13.94 -31.35
N ILE A 394 -2.70 -13.98 -30.27
CA ILE A 394 -3.98 -14.70 -30.23
C ILE A 394 -4.96 -14.06 -31.20
N ALA A 395 -5.15 -12.73 -31.13
CA ALA A 395 -6.04 -12.01 -32.03
C ALA A 395 -5.66 -12.20 -33.51
N ARG A 396 -4.36 -12.19 -33.83
CA ARG A 396 -3.86 -12.45 -35.19
C ARG A 396 -4.10 -13.90 -35.62
N SER A 397 -3.88 -14.88 -34.74
CA SER A 397 -4.14 -16.29 -35.05
C SER A 397 -5.62 -16.58 -35.29
N LEU A 398 -6.52 -15.90 -34.57
CA LEU A 398 -7.96 -15.95 -34.79
C LEU A 398 -8.36 -15.29 -36.12
N ALA A 399 -7.73 -14.18 -36.49
CA ALA A 399 -8.03 -13.44 -37.71
C ALA A 399 -7.60 -14.16 -39.00
N VAL A 400 -6.61 -15.07 -38.93
CA VAL A 400 -6.05 -15.80 -40.08
C VAL A 400 -6.57 -17.24 -40.16
N ALA A 401 -7.32 -17.71 -39.17
CA ALA A 401 -7.79 -19.09 -39.16
C ALA A 401 -8.94 -19.33 -40.17
N ASP A 402 -8.74 -20.27 -41.07
CA ASP A 402 -9.73 -20.66 -42.10
C ASP A 402 -10.96 -21.39 -41.53
N SER A 403 -10.91 -21.83 -40.26
CA SER A 403 -12.03 -22.49 -39.56
C SER A 403 -11.92 -22.39 -38.04
N ILE A 404 -13.05 -22.50 -37.34
CA ILE A 404 -13.14 -22.48 -35.87
C ILE A 404 -12.25 -23.58 -35.25
N SER A 405 -12.25 -24.78 -35.83
CA SER A 405 -11.43 -25.91 -35.34
C SER A 405 -9.93 -25.65 -35.52
N ALA A 406 -9.52 -25.05 -36.65
CA ALA A 406 -8.13 -24.66 -36.87
C ALA A 406 -7.68 -23.57 -35.89
N ALA A 407 -8.53 -22.57 -35.65
CA ALA A 407 -8.28 -21.51 -34.67
C ALA A 407 -8.14 -22.07 -33.25
N ALA A 408 -9.07 -22.95 -32.86
CA ALA A 408 -9.08 -23.60 -31.55
C ALA A 408 -7.84 -24.47 -31.33
N LEU A 409 -7.36 -25.17 -32.35
CA LEU A 409 -6.13 -25.97 -32.26
C LEU A 409 -4.89 -25.10 -32.05
N GLN A 410 -4.78 -23.98 -32.76
CA GLN A 410 -3.68 -23.03 -32.57
C GLN A 410 -3.68 -22.44 -31.15
N ILE A 411 -4.86 -22.08 -30.64
CA ILE A 411 -5.01 -21.62 -29.24
C ILE A 411 -4.57 -22.70 -28.26
N ALA A 412 -5.02 -23.94 -28.45
CA ALA A 412 -4.69 -25.05 -27.56
C ALA A 412 -3.18 -25.35 -27.53
N LEU A 413 -2.53 -25.39 -28.70
CA LEU A 413 -1.07 -25.59 -28.81
C LEU A 413 -0.30 -24.45 -28.13
N ARG A 414 -0.76 -23.22 -28.26
CA ARG A 414 -0.11 -22.06 -27.63
C ARG A 414 -0.26 -22.08 -26.11
N LEU A 415 -1.47 -22.35 -25.60
CA LEU A 415 -1.71 -22.52 -24.17
C LEU A 415 -0.85 -23.64 -23.58
N LYS A 416 -0.68 -24.75 -24.32
CA LYS A 416 0.21 -25.85 -23.92
C LYS A 416 1.65 -25.36 -23.72
N ALA A 417 2.18 -24.60 -24.68
CA ALA A 417 3.54 -24.07 -24.64
C ALA A 417 3.74 -23.00 -23.54
N ASP A 418 2.85 -22.01 -23.47
CA ASP A 418 3.01 -20.85 -22.58
C ASP A 418 2.74 -21.20 -21.10
N ALA A 419 1.78 -22.09 -20.83
CA ALA A 419 1.44 -22.51 -19.47
C ALA A 419 2.21 -23.76 -19.00
N GLY A 420 3.04 -24.36 -19.86
CA GLY A 420 3.80 -25.57 -19.56
C GLY A 420 2.91 -26.77 -19.24
N LEU A 421 1.79 -26.92 -19.94
CA LEU A 421 0.82 -28.01 -19.72
C LEU A 421 1.19 -29.23 -20.58
N ASP A 422 0.88 -30.43 -20.10
CA ASP A 422 1.17 -31.67 -20.84
C ASP A 422 0.21 -31.86 -22.04
N ARG A 423 -1.07 -31.51 -21.85
CA ARG A 423 -2.13 -31.60 -22.86
C ARG A 423 -3.21 -30.55 -22.59
N VAL A 424 -3.66 -29.90 -23.64
CA VAL A 424 -4.77 -28.94 -23.68
C VAL A 424 -5.75 -29.39 -24.75
N TRP A 425 -7.04 -29.35 -24.43
CA TRP A 425 -8.13 -29.54 -25.39
C TRP A 425 -9.21 -28.47 -25.17
N ILE A 426 -9.93 -28.14 -26.24
CA ILE A 426 -11.05 -27.20 -26.24
C ILE A 426 -12.28 -27.98 -26.69
N SER A 427 -13.34 -27.94 -25.89
CA SER A 427 -14.60 -28.61 -26.19
C SER A 427 -15.75 -27.61 -26.25
N LEU A 428 -16.70 -27.85 -27.13
CA LEU A 428 -17.95 -27.07 -27.24
C LEU A 428 -19.14 -27.99 -26.93
N GLY A 429 -20.08 -27.48 -26.14
CA GLY A 429 -21.35 -28.15 -25.87
C GLY A 429 -22.17 -27.36 -24.85
N PRO A 430 -23.50 -27.57 -24.80
CA PRO A 430 -24.39 -26.85 -23.89
C PRO A 430 -24.23 -27.30 -22.43
N THR A 431 -23.70 -28.50 -22.20
CA THR A 431 -23.45 -29.05 -20.87
C THR A 431 -22.18 -29.89 -20.90
N THR A 432 -21.54 -30.08 -19.74
CA THR A 432 -20.34 -30.92 -19.58
C THR A 432 -20.52 -32.35 -20.12
N ALA A 433 -21.74 -32.90 -20.08
CA ALA A 433 -22.04 -34.23 -20.60
C ALA A 433 -22.19 -34.26 -22.13
N GLN A 434 -22.42 -33.11 -22.77
CA GLN A 434 -22.68 -32.98 -24.21
C GLN A 434 -21.53 -32.28 -24.96
N GLU A 435 -20.42 -32.02 -24.28
CA GLU A 435 -19.23 -31.40 -24.85
C GLU A 435 -18.54 -32.31 -25.87
N ARG A 436 -18.24 -31.75 -27.04
CA ARG A 436 -17.42 -32.39 -28.07
C ARG A 436 -16.10 -31.64 -28.23
N PRO A 437 -14.94 -32.31 -28.17
CA PRO A 437 -13.65 -31.67 -28.40
C PRO A 437 -13.58 -31.16 -29.84
N ILE A 438 -13.32 -29.87 -30.01
CA ILE A 438 -13.08 -29.22 -31.30
C ILE A 438 -11.59 -29.05 -31.60
N ALA A 439 -10.75 -29.13 -30.57
CA ALA A 439 -9.30 -29.08 -30.66
C ALA A 439 -8.67 -29.88 -29.51
N ASP A 440 -7.60 -30.61 -29.79
CA ASP A 440 -6.84 -31.37 -28.81
C ASP A 440 -5.36 -31.40 -29.23
N THR A 441 -4.47 -31.12 -28.28
CA THR A 441 -3.02 -31.13 -28.49
C THR A 441 -2.37 -32.50 -28.25
N GLY A 442 -3.13 -33.49 -27.79
CA GLY A 442 -2.67 -34.85 -27.56
C GLY A 442 -3.08 -35.84 -28.66
N THR A 443 -2.46 -37.01 -28.64
CA THR A 443 -2.83 -38.15 -29.49
C THR A 443 -4.10 -38.82 -28.96
N ARG A 444 -4.78 -39.61 -29.81
CA ARG A 444 -6.13 -40.22 -29.69
C ARG A 444 -6.47 -41.01 -28.41
N ASP A 445 -5.67 -40.93 -27.36
CA ASP A 445 -5.98 -41.47 -26.04
C ASP A 445 -7.25 -40.82 -25.48
N PRO A 446 -8.14 -41.62 -24.85
CA PRO A 446 -9.33 -41.11 -24.19
C PRO A 446 -8.94 -40.04 -23.17
N HIS A 447 -9.76 -38.99 -23.07
CA HIS A 447 -9.49 -37.89 -22.14
C HIS A 447 -9.42 -38.47 -20.71
N PRO A 448 -8.41 -38.10 -19.91
CA PRO A 448 -8.16 -38.74 -18.63
C PRO A 448 -9.41 -38.69 -17.74
N ALA A 449 -9.79 -39.85 -17.18
CA ALA A 449 -10.86 -39.92 -16.19
C ALA A 449 -10.49 -39.04 -14.99
N HIS A 450 -11.37 -38.11 -14.66
CA HIS A 450 -11.11 -36.98 -13.77
C HIS A 450 -10.97 -37.43 -12.31
N ALA A 451 -9.74 -37.50 -11.78
CA ALA A 451 -9.54 -37.67 -10.33
C ALA A 451 -9.76 -36.33 -9.58
N VAL A 452 -9.36 -35.20 -10.19
CA VAL A 452 -9.50 -33.86 -9.62
C VAL A 452 -9.66 -32.84 -10.75
N ILE A 453 -10.76 -32.08 -10.72
CA ILE A 453 -10.98 -30.94 -11.61
C ILE A 453 -10.80 -29.64 -10.83
N TRP A 454 -10.07 -28.68 -11.38
CA TRP A 454 -10.03 -27.31 -10.88
C TRP A 454 -10.82 -26.42 -11.82
N ALA A 455 -11.94 -25.86 -11.35
CA ALA A 455 -12.73 -24.92 -12.12
C ALA A 455 -12.34 -23.49 -11.74
N LEU A 456 -12.06 -22.64 -12.73
CA LEU A 456 -11.93 -21.21 -12.49
C LEU A 456 -13.33 -20.62 -12.36
N GLN A 457 -13.74 -20.31 -11.12
CA GLN A 457 -15.01 -19.66 -10.89
C GLN A 457 -14.83 -18.14 -11.08
N ARG A 458 -15.55 -17.57 -12.05
CA ARG A 458 -15.66 -16.10 -12.13
C ARG A 458 -16.24 -15.62 -10.80
N GLY A 459 -15.56 -14.69 -10.15
CA GLY A 459 -16.17 -13.98 -9.04
C GLY A 459 -17.35 -13.17 -9.58
N SER A 460 -18.37 -12.95 -8.74
CA SER A 460 -19.27 -11.82 -8.98
C SER A 460 -18.46 -10.53 -9.01
N THR A 461 -19.05 -9.42 -9.48
CA THR A 461 -18.42 -8.10 -9.67
C THR A 461 -17.51 -7.58 -8.54
N ASP A 462 -17.52 -8.20 -7.35
CA ASP A 462 -16.78 -7.84 -6.14
C ASP A 462 -15.73 -8.88 -5.66
N LYS A 463 -15.50 -9.99 -6.39
CA LYS A 463 -14.47 -11.01 -6.06
C LYS A 463 -13.53 -11.28 -7.24
N LEU A 464 -12.22 -11.34 -6.96
CA LEU A 464 -11.24 -11.83 -7.94
C LEU A 464 -11.54 -13.30 -8.28
N PRO A 465 -11.34 -13.73 -9.55
CA PRO A 465 -11.55 -15.11 -9.95
C PRO A 465 -10.71 -16.07 -9.08
N GLY A 466 -11.32 -17.15 -8.63
CA GLY A 466 -10.69 -18.14 -7.75
C GLY A 466 -10.74 -19.53 -8.36
N TRP A 467 -9.63 -20.27 -8.26
CA TRP A 467 -9.60 -21.69 -8.60
C TRP A 467 -10.29 -22.50 -7.50
N VAL A 468 -11.35 -23.21 -7.84
CA VAL A 468 -12.09 -24.09 -6.93
C VAL A 468 -11.88 -25.53 -7.36
N ARG A 469 -11.49 -26.37 -6.41
CA ARG A 469 -11.37 -27.81 -6.63
C ARG A 469 -12.76 -28.43 -6.64
N VAL A 470 -13.16 -28.96 -7.80
CA VAL A 470 -14.39 -29.72 -8.02
C VAL A 470 -14.02 -31.19 -8.13
N HIS A 471 -14.51 -32.01 -7.20
CA HIS A 471 -14.35 -33.45 -7.28
C HIS A 471 -15.57 -34.04 -7.99
N VAL A 472 -15.36 -34.76 -9.08
CA VAL A 472 -16.42 -35.52 -9.73
C VAL A 472 -16.26 -36.96 -9.27
N GLY A 473 -17.32 -37.52 -8.68
CA GLY A 473 -17.31 -38.91 -8.19
C GLY A 473 -16.98 -39.88 -9.33
N SER A 474 -16.14 -40.87 -9.03
CA SER A 474 -15.82 -41.97 -9.94
C SER A 474 -17.12 -42.69 -10.36
N PRO A 475 -17.35 -42.97 -11.66
CA PRO A 475 -18.47 -43.81 -12.05
C PRO A 475 -18.23 -45.21 -11.45
N GLU A 476 -19.17 -45.67 -10.64
CA GLU A 476 -19.09 -46.90 -9.85
C GLU A 476 -18.73 -48.14 -10.67
N GLY A 477 -17.89 -48.99 -10.07
CA GLY A 477 -17.71 -50.38 -10.47
C GLY A 477 -17.01 -51.16 -9.37
N ARG A 478 -17.78 -51.87 -8.54
CA ARG A 478 -17.26 -52.85 -7.57
C ARG A 478 -16.34 -53.84 -8.28
N GLY A 479 -15.04 -53.77 -8.00
CA GLY A 479 -14.07 -54.78 -8.40
C GLY A 479 -12.92 -54.78 -7.41
N ARG A 480 -12.86 -55.81 -6.55
CA ARG A 480 -11.67 -56.09 -5.73
C ARG A 480 -10.50 -56.33 -6.68
N GLY A 481 -9.60 -55.37 -6.78
CA GLY A 481 -8.32 -55.51 -7.47
C GLY A 481 -7.33 -54.52 -6.89
N ARG A 482 -6.38 -55.00 -6.08
CA ARG A 482 -5.19 -54.23 -5.66
C ARG A 482 -4.34 -53.96 -6.91
N GLY A 483 -4.64 -52.86 -7.60
CA GLY A 483 -3.79 -52.25 -8.61
C GLY A 483 -3.42 -50.86 -8.12
N ARG A 484 -2.13 -50.61 -7.96
CA ARG A 484 -1.53 -49.34 -7.53
C ARG A 484 -1.96 -48.26 -8.54
N ALA A 485 -2.84 -47.35 -8.15
CA ALA A 485 -3.30 -46.25 -9.01
C ALA A 485 -2.13 -45.30 -9.29
N GLU A 486 -1.52 -45.46 -10.46
CA GLU A 486 -0.55 -44.53 -11.03
C GLU A 486 -1.27 -43.22 -11.42
N GLY A 487 -0.71 -42.10 -10.97
CA GLY A 487 -0.93 -40.76 -11.54
C GLY A 487 -2.34 -40.18 -11.42
N THR A 488 -2.65 -39.53 -10.28
CA THR A 488 -3.78 -38.59 -10.22
C THR A 488 -3.49 -37.37 -11.10
N ALA A 489 -3.86 -37.42 -12.38
CA ALA A 489 -3.79 -36.27 -13.27
C ALA A 489 -4.69 -35.14 -12.74
N SER A 490 -4.11 -33.96 -12.51
CA SER A 490 -4.87 -32.75 -12.12
C SER A 490 -5.34 -32.04 -13.37
N VAL A 491 -6.66 -32.00 -13.60
CA VAL A 491 -7.25 -31.35 -14.77
C VAL A 491 -7.73 -29.96 -14.38
N TYR A 492 -7.30 -28.94 -15.12
CA TYR A 492 -7.77 -27.55 -14.95
C TYR A 492 -8.79 -27.23 -16.04
N ARG A 493 -9.97 -26.75 -15.63
CA ARG A 493 -11.08 -26.41 -16.50
C ARG A 493 -11.44 -24.94 -16.36
N VAL A 494 -11.56 -24.25 -17.48
CA VAL A 494 -12.02 -22.85 -17.53
C VAL A 494 -13.30 -22.81 -18.36
N PRO A 495 -14.49 -22.72 -17.74
CA PRO A 495 -15.73 -22.54 -18.48
C PRO A 495 -15.80 -21.12 -19.04
N ILE A 496 -16.07 -21.00 -20.34
CA ILE A 496 -16.28 -19.72 -21.02
C ILE A 496 -17.73 -19.69 -21.49
N GLU A 497 -18.56 -18.93 -20.76
CA GLU A 497 -19.93 -18.64 -21.16
C GLU A 497 -19.93 -17.38 -22.03
N THR A 498 -20.56 -17.46 -23.20
CA THR A 498 -20.82 -16.31 -24.08
C THR A 498 -22.26 -15.86 -23.89
N GLU A 499 -22.47 -14.64 -23.39
CA GLU A 499 -23.80 -14.04 -23.31
C GLU A 499 -24.32 -13.74 -24.73
N GLY A 500 -25.47 -14.31 -25.08
CA GLY A 500 -26.22 -13.93 -26.28
C GLY A 500 -26.05 -14.89 -27.46
N ARG A 501 -26.90 -15.93 -27.46
CA ARG A 501 -27.11 -16.97 -28.49
C ARG A 501 -26.24 -18.22 -28.36
N THR A 502 -26.93 -19.32 -28.08
CA THR A 502 -26.53 -20.69 -28.37
C THR A 502 -25.97 -20.78 -29.79
N LEU A 503 -24.70 -21.17 -29.92
CA LEU A 503 -24.16 -21.74 -31.15
C LEU A 503 -24.61 -23.20 -31.29
#